data_AF-A0A6G2DCR7-F1
#
_entry.id   AF-A0A6G2DCR7-F1
#
_cell.length_a   1.000
_cell.length_b   1.000
_cell.length_c   1.000
_cell.angle_alpha   90.00
_cell.angle_beta   90.00
_cell.angle_gamma   90.00
#
_symmetry.space_group_name_H-M   'P 1'
#
loop_
_entity.id
_entity.type
_entity.pdbx_description
1 polymer ?
#
loop_
_entity_poly.entity_id
_entity_poly.type
_entity_poly.pdbx_seq_one_letter_code
_entity_poly.pdbx_strand_id
1 'polypeptide(L)'
;RQKEAELERIGALSQAEARDIILAQTEENLTREIASRIREAEQEVKERSDKMAKDILVQAMQRIAGEYVAESTNSTVHLPDDTMKGRIIGREGRNIRTFESLTGVDVIIDDTPEVVTLSGFDPIRREIARMTMEMLLKDGRIHPARIEELVEKNRQEIDNKIREYGEAAAYEIGAPNLHPDLMKIMGRLQFRTSYGQNVLRHSIEVAKLAGIMASELGENAALARRAGFLHDIGKAID
;
A
#
# COMPACT_ATOMS: atom_id res chain seq x y z
N ARG A 1 -2.41 75.53 23.04
CA ARG A 1 -1.30 74.71 23.57
C ARG A 1 -0.81 73.63 22.60
N GLN A 2 -1.48 72.48 22.39
CA GLN A 2 -0.97 71.47 21.43
C GLN A 2 -0.85 71.99 19.98
N LYS A 3 -1.83 72.78 19.51
CA LYS A 3 -1.76 73.44 18.19
C LYS A 3 -0.65 74.49 18.06
N GLU A 4 -0.42 75.29 19.10
CA GLU A 4 0.65 76.31 19.09
C GLU A 4 2.03 75.65 19.12
N ALA A 5 2.21 74.60 19.93
CA ALA A 5 3.46 73.85 20.00
C ALA A 5 3.81 73.13 18.69
N GLU A 6 2.81 72.58 17.98
CA GLU A 6 3.04 71.96 16.67
C GLU A 6 3.40 73.02 15.61
N LEU A 7 2.80 74.22 15.67
CA LEU A 7 3.13 75.34 14.79
C LEU A 7 4.54 75.89 15.04
N GLU A 8 4.98 76.00 16.29
CA GLU A 8 6.37 76.34 16.64
C GLU A 8 7.35 75.28 16.12
N ARG A 9 7.03 73.99 16.29
CA ARG A 9 7.86 72.89 15.78
C ARG A 9 8.01 72.95 14.26
N ILE A 10 6.90 73.20 13.54
CA ILE A 10 6.89 73.29 12.07
C ILE A 10 7.65 74.54 11.59
N GLY A 11 7.51 75.68 12.28
CA GLY A 11 8.20 76.92 11.94
C GLY A 11 9.72 76.88 12.15
N ALA A 12 10.23 75.94 12.96
CA ALA A 12 11.65 75.77 13.24
C ALA A 12 12.38 74.76 12.34
N LEU A 13 11.66 74.01 11.50
CA LEU A 13 12.25 72.98 10.64
C LEU A 13 12.95 73.60 9.43
N SER A 14 14.19 73.18 9.19
CA SER A 14 14.85 73.41 7.90
C SER A 14 14.25 72.52 6.81
N GLN A 15 14.42 72.91 5.55
CA GLN A 15 13.94 72.14 4.40
C GLN A 15 14.56 70.72 4.35
N ALA A 16 15.80 70.56 4.84
CA ALA A 16 16.47 69.26 4.92
C ALA A 16 15.85 68.36 5.99
N GLU A 17 15.60 68.89 7.19
CA GLU A 17 14.97 68.12 8.28
C GLU A 17 13.53 67.72 7.93
N ALA A 18 12.77 68.62 7.30
CA ALA A 18 11.42 68.30 6.83
C ALA A 18 11.45 67.17 5.78
N ARG A 19 12.44 67.17 4.89
CA ARG A 19 12.63 66.10 3.90
C ARG A 19 12.95 64.77 4.57
N ASP A 20 13.88 64.75 5.53
CA ASP A 20 14.29 63.53 6.22
C ASP A 20 13.14 62.90 7.03
N ILE A 21 12.32 63.72 7.70
CA ILE A 21 11.11 63.26 8.41
C ILE A 21 10.13 62.62 7.43
N ILE A 22 9.86 63.26 6.28
CA ILE A 22 8.95 62.72 5.26
C ILE A 22 9.49 61.39 4.74
N LEU A 23 10.79 61.30 4.44
CA LEU A 23 11.41 60.08 3.94
C LEU A 23 11.33 58.95 4.98
N ALA A 24 11.65 59.21 6.24
CA ALA A 24 11.57 58.22 7.32
C ALA A 24 10.14 57.72 7.54
N GLN A 25 9.15 58.63 7.57
CA GLN A 25 7.74 58.27 7.71
C GLN A 25 7.26 57.46 6.49
N THR A 26 7.73 57.82 5.30
CA THR A 26 7.40 57.10 4.07
C THR A 26 8.00 55.70 4.08
N GLU A 27 9.25 55.56 4.52
CA GLU A 27 9.94 54.26 4.65
C GLU A 27 9.25 53.33 5.64
N GLU A 28 8.82 53.84 6.80
CA GLU A 28 8.07 53.06 7.79
C GLU A 28 6.71 52.60 7.23
N ASN A 29 5.97 53.51 6.58
CA ASN A 29 4.68 53.19 5.98
C ASN A 29 4.80 52.16 4.86
N LEU A 30 5.79 52.33 3.96
CA LEU A 30 6.08 51.37 2.89
C LEU A 30 6.49 50.01 3.46
N THR A 31 7.28 49.97 4.54
CA THR A 31 7.67 48.72 5.18
C THR A 31 6.45 47.93 5.68
N ARG A 32 5.49 48.62 6.31
CA ARG A 32 4.23 48.00 6.77
C ARG A 32 3.36 47.53 5.60
N GLU A 33 3.28 48.33 4.54
CA GLU A 33 2.51 47.98 3.34
C GLU A 33 3.11 46.77 2.62
N ILE A 34 4.44 46.75 2.43
CA ILE A 34 5.16 45.61 1.85
C ILE A 34 4.92 44.35 2.68
N ALA A 35 5.02 44.43 4.01
CA ALA A 35 4.74 43.29 4.88
C ALA A 35 3.28 42.79 4.77
N SER A 36 2.30 43.69 4.59
CA SER A 36 0.90 43.28 4.34
C SER A 36 0.77 42.56 3.00
N ARG A 37 1.32 43.14 1.93
CA ARG A 37 1.28 42.54 0.58
C ARG A 37 1.96 41.18 0.53
N ILE A 38 3.08 41.00 1.24
CA ILE A 38 3.74 39.70 1.35
C ILE A 38 2.80 38.69 2.01
N ARG A 39 2.18 39.02 3.16
CA ARG A 39 1.24 38.12 3.84
C ARG A 39 0.02 37.77 2.99
N GLU A 40 -0.53 38.75 2.27
CA GLU A 40 -1.66 38.54 1.36
C GLU A 40 -1.27 37.60 0.21
N ALA A 41 -0.09 37.81 -0.40
CA ALA A 41 0.42 36.95 -1.46
C ALA A 41 0.72 35.52 -0.96
N GLU A 42 1.30 35.37 0.23
CA GLU A 42 1.52 34.06 0.86
C GLU A 42 0.21 33.32 1.11
N GLN A 43 -0.82 34.02 1.59
CA GLN A 43 -2.14 33.45 1.82
C GLN A 43 -2.81 33.02 0.51
N GLU A 44 -2.74 33.84 -0.54
CA GLU A 44 -3.28 33.50 -1.87
C GLU A 44 -2.58 32.27 -2.46
N VAL A 45 -1.23 32.22 -2.37
CA VAL A 45 -0.45 31.08 -2.83
C VAL A 45 -0.86 29.81 -2.07
N LYS A 46 -1.06 29.90 -0.76
CA LYS A 46 -1.50 28.77 0.06
C LYS A 46 -2.88 28.26 -0.35
N GLU A 47 -3.86 29.15 -0.49
CA GLU A 47 -5.23 28.79 -0.88
C GLU A 47 -5.28 28.16 -2.28
N ARG A 48 -4.54 28.74 -3.23
CA ARG A 48 -4.44 28.21 -4.58
C ARG A 48 -3.76 26.84 -4.61
N SER A 49 -2.70 26.66 -3.83
CA SER A 49 -1.99 25.39 -3.73
C SER A 49 -2.87 24.30 -3.11
N ASP A 50 -3.61 24.61 -2.04
CA ASP A 50 -4.54 23.69 -1.39
C ASP A 50 -5.65 23.23 -2.35
N LYS A 51 -6.17 24.15 -3.17
CA LYS A 51 -7.17 23.82 -4.18
C LYS A 51 -6.60 22.90 -5.26
N MET A 52 -5.43 23.25 -5.80
CA MET A 52 -4.76 22.45 -6.83
C MET A 52 -4.42 21.04 -6.34
N ALA A 53 -3.94 20.91 -5.10
CA ALA A 53 -3.64 19.61 -4.49
C ALA A 53 -4.90 18.73 -4.40
N LYS A 54 -6.03 19.31 -3.95
CA LYS A 54 -7.32 18.59 -3.92
C LYS A 54 -7.77 18.15 -5.30
N ASP A 55 -7.64 19.00 -6.31
CA ASP A 55 -8.03 18.67 -7.68
C ASP A 55 -7.21 17.50 -8.24
N ILE A 56 -5.89 17.51 -8.02
CA ILE A 56 -5.00 16.41 -8.43
C ILE A 56 -5.39 15.09 -7.73
N LEU A 57 -5.65 15.13 -6.42
CA LEU A 57 -6.06 13.95 -5.67
C LEU A 57 -7.39 13.39 -6.18
N VAL A 58 -8.40 14.23 -6.39
CA VAL A 58 -9.70 13.82 -6.91
C VAL A 58 -9.56 13.17 -8.28
N GLN A 59 -8.78 13.76 -9.18
CA GLN A 59 -8.53 13.19 -10.51
C GLN A 59 -7.82 11.83 -10.42
N ALA A 60 -6.84 11.69 -9.53
CA ALA A 60 -6.14 10.43 -9.33
C ALA A 60 -7.07 9.33 -8.78
N MET A 61 -7.93 9.65 -7.81
CA MET A 61 -8.89 8.72 -7.22
C MET A 61 -9.96 8.28 -8.24
N GLN A 62 -10.50 9.21 -9.04
CA GLN A 62 -11.52 8.92 -10.05
C GLN A 62 -11.02 7.92 -11.12
N ARG A 63 -9.72 7.92 -11.42
CA ARG A 63 -9.12 7.01 -12.41
C ARG A 63 -8.91 5.58 -11.89
N ILE A 64 -9.05 5.33 -10.59
CA ILE A 64 -8.69 4.05 -9.95
C ILE A 64 -9.86 3.34 -9.26
N ALA A 65 -11.03 3.98 -9.11
CA ALA A 65 -12.19 3.42 -8.42
C ALA A 65 -12.47 1.94 -8.79
N GLY A 66 -12.21 1.04 -7.84
CA GLY A 66 -12.44 -0.40 -7.93
C GLY A 66 -13.22 -0.92 -6.72
N GLU A 67 -13.90 -2.04 -6.89
CA GLU A 67 -14.64 -2.73 -5.81
C GLU A 67 -13.69 -3.67 -5.06
N TYR A 68 -13.72 -3.65 -3.72
CA TYR A 68 -12.94 -4.56 -2.88
C TYR A 68 -13.86 -5.57 -2.20
N VAL A 69 -13.51 -6.85 -2.30
CA VAL A 69 -14.02 -7.91 -1.44
C VAL A 69 -13.00 -8.16 -0.35
N ALA A 70 -13.40 -8.08 0.92
CA ALA A 70 -12.52 -8.40 2.03
C ALA A 70 -12.19 -9.90 2.01
N GLU A 71 -10.90 -10.25 1.88
CA GLU A 71 -10.44 -11.64 1.97
C GLU A 71 -10.26 -12.05 3.45
N SER A 72 -10.76 -13.24 3.79
CA SER A 72 -10.69 -13.80 5.15
C SER A 72 -9.32 -14.42 5.45
N THR A 73 -8.85 -14.27 6.68
CA THR A 73 -7.57 -14.80 7.16
C THR A 73 -7.56 -16.31 7.40
N ASN A 74 -8.70 -17.00 7.27
CA ASN A 74 -8.81 -18.42 7.53
C ASN A 74 -9.12 -19.17 6.24
N SER A 75 -8.40 -20.26 5.99
CA SER A 75 -8.67 -21.16 4.85
C SER A 75 -9.43 -22.38 5.37
N THR A 76 -10.72 -22.46 5.06
CA THR A 76 -11.57 -23.61 5.35
C THR A 76 -11.58 -24.57 4.18
N VAL A 77 -11.35 -25.86 4.44
CA VAL A 77 -11.47 -26.92 3.44
C VAL A 77 -12.67 -27.79 3.78
N HIS A 78 -13.57 -27.96 2.82
CA HIS A 78 -14.73 -28.83 2.96
C HIS A 78 -14.35 -30.28 2.67
N LEU A 79 -14.76 -31.18 3.55
CA LEU A 79 -14.59 -32.62 3.41
C LEU A 79 -15.81 -33.23 2.71
N PRO A 80 -15.62 -34.29 1.91
CA PRO A 80 -16.74 -35.01 1.29
C PRO A 80 -17.61 -35.77 2.30
N ASP A 81 -16.99 -36.28 3.37
CA ASP A 81 -17.62 -37.09 4.43
C ASP A 81 -16.69 -37.24 5.65
N ASP A 82 -17.21 -37.76 6.76
CA ASP A 82 -16.44 -38.04 7.99
C ASP A 82 -15.41 -39.17 7.83
N THR A 83 -15.58 -40.04 6.84
CA THR A 83 -14.58 -41.07 6.52
C THR A 83 -13.27 -40.43 6.05
N MET A 84 -13.37 -39.35 5.28
CA MET A 84 -12.22 -38.55 4.84
C MET A 84 -11.55 -37.83 6.02
N LYS A 85 -12.32 -37.36 7.01
CA LYS A 85 -11.78 -36.82 8.27
C LYS A 85 -10.87 -37.85 8.95
N GLY A 86 -11.32 -39.11 9.06
CA GLY A 86 -10.52 -40.21 9.61
C GLY A 86 -9.25 -40.54 8.81
N ARG A 87 -9.31 -40.46 7.48
CA ARG A 87 -8.14 -40.69 6.60
C ARG A 87 -7.10 -39.57 6.68
N ILE A 88 -7.54 -38.32 6.84
CA ILE A 88 -6.66 -37.15 7.03
C ILE A 88 -5.88 -37.29 8.34
N ILE A 89 -6.54 -37.70 9.43
CA ILE A 89 -5.88 -37.96 10.71
C ILE A 89 -4.89 -39.13 10.56
N GLY A 90 -5.38 -40.24 10.00
CA GLY A 90 -4.61 -41.49 9.89
C GLY A 90 -4.42 -42.19 11.25
N ARG A 91 -3.82 -43.38 11.23
CA ARG A 91 -3.54 -44.13 12.46
C ARG A 91 -2.60 -43.33 13.37
N GLU A 92 -2.99 -43.12 14.62
CA GLU A 92 -2.23 -42.35 15.63
C GLU A 92 -1.88 -40.90 15.20
N GLY A 93 -2.66 -40.33 14.27
CA GLY A 93 -2.35 -38.99 13.74
C GLY A 93 -1.16 -38.96 12.79
N ARG A 94 -0.73 -40.11 12.25
CA ARG A 94 0.45 -40.18 11.37
C ARG A 94 0.34 -39.27 10.14
N ASN A 95 -0.83 -39.23 9.51
CA ASN A 95 -1.02 -38.49 8.26
C ASN A 95 -1.06 -36.98 8.53
N ILE A 96 -1.85 -36.56 9.51
CA ILE A 96 -1.96 -35.14 9.91
C ILE A 96 -0.59 -34.60 10.36
N ARG A 97 0.15 -35.32 11.21
CA ARG A 97 1.51 -34.90 11.63
C ARG A 97 2.49 -34.80 10.46
N THR A 98 2.39 -35.71 9.49
CA THR A 98 3.25 -35.65 8.29
C THR A 98 2.90 -34.41 7.47
N PHE A 99 1.61 -34.14 7.27
CA PHE A 99 1.13 -32.97 6.55
C PHE A 99 1.57 -31.66 7.24
N GLU A 100 1.33 -31.54 8.55
CA GLU A 100 1.71 -30.38 9.36
C GLU A 100 3.23 -30.17 9.34
N SER A 101 4.02 -31.24 9.48
CA SER A 101 5.48 -31.16 9.43
C SER A 101 6.01 -30.70 8.07
N LEU A 102 5.39 -31.12 6.97
CA LEU A 102 5.83 -30.78 5.62
C LEU A 102 5.36 -29.38 5.19
N THR A 103 4.16 -28.97 5.59
CA THR A 103 3.58 -27.67 5.21
C THR A 103 3.96 -26.56 6.20
N GLY A 104 4.21 -26.90 7.47
CA GLY A 104 4.37 -25.95 8.56
C GLY A 104 3.08 -25.21 8.91
N VAL A 105 1.92 -25.85 8.66
CA VAL A 105 0.58 -25.31 8.90
C VAL A 105 -0.17 -26.30 9.79
N ASP A 106 -0.80 -25.81 10.85
CA ASP A 106 -1.57 -26.63 11.78
C ASP A 106 -2.95 -26.94 11.20
N VAL A 107 -3.39 -28.18 11.36
CA VAL A 107 -4.68 -28.65 10.85
C VAL A 107 -5.63 -28.77 12.03
N ILE A 108 -6.55 -27.80 12.16
CA ILE A 108 -7.53 -27.77 13.25
C ILE A 108 -8.76 -28.55 12.82
N ILE A 109 -9.05 -29.59 13.60
CA ILE A 109 -10.21 -30.44 13.45
C ILE A 109 -11.10 -30.21 14.68
N ASP A 110 -12.27 -29.60 14.47
CA ASP A 110 -13.24 -29.31 15.52
C ASP A 110 -14.52 -30.17 15.38
N ASP A 111 -15.53 -29.84 16.19
CA ASP A 111 -16.84 -30.51 16.22
C ASP A 111 -17.72 -30.16 15.00
N THR A 112 -17.26 -29.28 14.10
CA THR A 112 -17.97 -28.96 12.87
C THR A 112 -17.90 -30.16 11.92
N PRO A 113 -19.04 -30.72 11.49
CA PRO A 113 -19.07 -31.79 10.50
C PRO A 113 -18.46 -31.31 9.18
N GLU A 114 -17.75 -32.21 8.49
CA GLU A 114 -17.31 -32.00 7.10
C GLU A 114 -16.43 -30.76 6.85
N VAL A 115 -15.81 -30.17 7.88
CA VAL A 115 -14.94 -29.00 7.74
C VAL A 115 -13.62 -29.20 8.48
N VAL A 116 -12.54 -28.74 7.86
CA VAL A 116 -11.21 -28.65 8.48
C VAL A 116 -10.66 -27.24 8.28
N THR A 117 -10.10 -26.67 9.34
CA THR A 117 -9.52 -25.33 9.31
C THR A 117 -8.00 -25.42 9.26
N LEU A 118 -7.39 -24.73 8.30
CA LEU A 118 -5.94 -24.62 8.19
C LEU A 118 -5.45 -23.34 8.86
N SER A 119 -4.61 -23.48 9.88
CA SER A 119 -4.10 -22.38 10.69
C SER A 119 -2.59 -22.23 10.54
N GLY A 120 -2.13 -21.02 10.23
CA GLY A 120 -0.70 -20.73 10.08
C GLY A 120 -0.45 -19.26 9.78
N PHE A 121 0.70 -18.74 10.20
CA PHE A 121 1.02 -17.32 10.01
C PHE A 121 1.42 -17.01 8.57
N ASP A 122 2.23 -17.87 7.95
CA ASP A 122 2.70 -17.71 6.57
C ASP A 122 1.56 -18.03 5.58
N PRO A 123 1.08 -17.04 4.81
CA PRO A 123 -0.03 -17.24 3.87
C PRO A 123 0.34 -18.11 2.67
N ILE A 124 1.61 -18.11 2.24
CA ILE A 124 2.07 -18.95 1.14
C ILE A 124 2.04 -20.41 1.58
N ARG A 125 2.52 -20.70 2.80
CA ARG A 125 2.40 -22.05 3.38
C ARG A 125 0.96 -22.48 3.54
N ARG A 126 0.08 -21.60 4.02
CA ARG A 126 -1.37 -21.90 4.12
C ARG A 126 -1.98 -22.23 2.76
N GLU A 127 -1.61 -21.50 1.72
CA GLU A 127 -2.13 -21.77 0.37
C GLU A 127 -1.62 -23.10 -0.18
N ILE A 128 -0.33 -23.42 0.02
CA ILE A 128 0.24 -24.72 -0.35
C ILE A 128 -0.49 -25.84 0.42
N ALA A 129 -0.75 -25.66 1.71
CA ALA A 129 -1.50 -26.61 2.52
C ALA A 129 -2.93 -26.80 1.99
N ARG A 130 -3.65 -25.70 1.70
CA ARG A 130 -5.01 -25.73 1.15
C ARG A 130 -5.07 -26.52 -0.15
N MET A 131 -4.21 -26.17 -1.12
CA MET A 131 -4.14 -26.85 -2.41
C MET A 131 -3.79 -28.33 -2.25
N THR A 132 -2.86 -28.66 -1.34
CA THR A 132 -2.46 -30.04 -1.08
C THR A 132 -3.61 -30.84 -0.47
N MET A 133 -4.33 -30.27 0.50
CA MET A 133 -5.49 -30.90 1.11
C MET A 133 -6.58 -31.16 0.06
N GLU A 134 -6.91 -30.18 -0.77
CA GLU A 134 -7.90 -30.34 -1.85
C GLU A 134 -7.53 -31.43 -2.85
N MET A 135 -6.24 -31.54 -3.22
CA MET A 135 -5.77 -32.60 -4.11
C MET A 135 -5.80 -33.97 -3.45
N LEU A 136 -5.42 -34.08 -2.16
CA LEU A 136 -5.51 -35.32 -1.39
C LEU A 136 -6.97 -35.80 -1.27
N LEU A 137 -7.91 -34.88 -1.06
CA LEU A 137 -9.33 -35.16 -1.00
C LEU A 137 -9.86 -35.70 -2.34
N LYS A 138 -9.47 -35.07 -3.45
CA LYS A 138 -9.85 -35.53 -4.80
C LYS A 138 -9.26 -36.89 -5.16
N ASP A 139 -8.04 -37.19 -4.71
CA ASP A 139 -7.36 -38.45 -4.97
C ASP A 139 -7.87 -39.60 -4.07
N GLY A 140 -8.31 -39.28 -2.85
CA GLY A 140 -8.82 -40.26 -1.87
C GLY A 140 -7.74 -41.12 -1.20
N ARG A 141 -6.48 -41.02 -1.65
CA ARG A 141 -5.30 -41.71 -1.10
C ARG A 141 -4.50 -40.77 -0.21
N ILE A 142 -4.54 -41.03 1.11
CA ILE A 142 -3.86 -40.21 2.10
C ILE A 142 -2.87 -41.08 2.89
N HIS A 143 -1.59 -40.98 2.53
CA HIS A 143 -0.47 -41.62 3.21
C HIS A 143 0.79 -40.77 3.06
N PRO A 144 1.82 -40.94 3.92
CA PRO A 144 2.97 -40.02 3.99
C PRO A 144 3.65 -39.74 2.64
N ALA A 145 3.98 -40.77 1.86
CA ALA A 145 4.63 -40.60 0.56
C ALA A 145 3.79 -39.77 -0.44
N ARG A 146 2.47 -39.88 -0.39
CA ARG A 146 1.58 -39.12 -1.28
C ARG A 146 1.44 -37.67 -0.83
N ILE A 147 1.40 -37.44 0.49
CA ILE A 147 1.41 -36.10 1.07
C ILE A 147 2.69 -35.37 0.64
N GLU A 148 3.85 -36.01 0.79
CA GLU A 148 5.14 -35.46 0.38
C GLU A 148 5.19 -35.09 -1.10
N GLU A 149 4.78 -36.00 -1.98
CA GLU A 149 4.72 -35.76 -3.42
C GLU A 149 3.85 -34.54 -3.77
N LEU A 150 2.65 -34.45 -3.20
CA LEU A 150 1.71 -33.37 -3.49
C LEU A 150 2.15 -32.03 -2.90
N VAL A 151 2.75 -32.03 -1.70
CA VAL A 151 3.30 -30.80 -1.10
C VAL A 151 4.40 -30.24 -1.99
N GLU A 152 5.32 -31.08 -2.46
CA GLU A 152 6.42 -30.63 -3.31
C GLU A 152 5.94 -30.15 -4.69
N LYS A 153 4.96 -30.84 -5.28
CA LYS A 153 4.31 -30.38 -6.51
C LYS A 153 3.66 -29.00 -6.33
N ASN A 154 2.90 -28.81 -5.25
CA ASN A 154 2.20 -27.55 -5.00
C ASN A 154 3.15 -26.40 -4.65
N ARG A 155 4.29 -26.67 -4.02
CA ARG A 155 5.36 -25.67 -3.82
C ARG A 155 5.86 -25.12 -5.16
N GLN A 156 6.12 -26.00 -6.13
CA GLN A 156 6.57 -25.60 -7.46
C GLN A 156 5.48 -24.82 -8.22
N GLU A 157 4.22 -25.26 -8.13
CA GLU A 157 3.10 -24.55 -8.75
C GLU A 157 2.93 -23.14 -8.17
N ILE A 158 3.00 -22.99 -6.85
CA ILE A 158 2.91 -21.68 -6.19
C ILE A 158 4.10 -20.79 -6.54
N ASP A 159 5.33 -21.32 -6.61
CA ASP A 159 6.50 -20.54 -7.01
C ASP A 159 6.37 -20.01 -8.45
N ASN A 160 5.75 -20.78 -9.35
CA ASN A 160 5.44 -20.31 -10.71
C ASN A 160 4.36 -19.23 -10.71
N LYS A 161 3.25 -19.43 -10.00
CA LYS A 161 2.18 -18.42 -9.87
C LYS A 161 2.71 -17.10 -9.29
N ILE A 162 3.60 -17.17 -8.29
CA ILE A 162 4.25 -15.98 -7.72
C ILE A 162 4.97 -15.18 -8.82
N ARG A 163 5.72 -15.84 -9.70
CA ARG A 163 6.39 -15.14 -10.81
C ARG A 163 5.38 -14.52 -11.77
N GLU A 164 4.36 -15.29 -12.17
CA GLU A 164 3.30 -14.82 -13.07
C GLU A 164 2.57 -13.58 -12.52
N TYR A 165 2.20 -13.58 -11.24
CA TYR A 165 1.57 -12.42 -10.58
C TYR A 165 2.49 -11.21 -10.56
N GLY A 166 3.77 -11.40 -10.27
CA GLY A 166 4.78 -10.35 -10.25
C GLY A 166 5.01 -9.72 -11.63
N GLU A 167 5.12 -10.56 -12.67
CA GLU A 167 5.29 -10.14 -14.06
C GLU A 167 4.05 -9.39 -14.57
N ALA A 168 2.85 -9.93 -14.31
CA ALA A 168 1.60 -9.28 -14.68
C ALA A 168 1.46 -7.91 -14.00
N ALA A 169 1.78 -7.80 -12.71
CA ALA A 169 1.74 -6.54 -11.98
C ALA A 169 2.75 -5.52 -12.53
N ALA A 170 3.97 -5.96 -12.84
CA ALA A 170 5.00 -5.10 -13.42
C ALA A 170 4.62 -4.61 -14.82
N TYR A 171 3.95 -5.45 -15.62
CA TYR A 171 3.38 -5.05 -16.90
C TYR A 171 2.25 -4.03 -16.72
N GLU A 172 1.33 -4.28 -15.78
CA GLU A 172 0.17 -3.42 -15.49
C GLU A 172 0.58 -1.99 -15.07
N ILE A 173 1.66 -1.85 -14.30
CA ILE A 173 2.19 -0.53 -13.88
C ILE A 173 3.15 0.10 -14.91
N GLY A 174 3.35 -0.56 -16.05
CA GLY A 174 4.21 -0.06 -17.13
C GLY A 174 5.71 -0.08 -16.80
N ALA A 175 6.16 -1.06 -16.01
CA ALA A 175 7.57 -1.31 -15.72
C ALA A 175 7.98 -2.77 -16.03
N PRO A 176 7.84 -3.24 -17.29
CA PRO A 176 8.19 -4.61 -17.67
C PRO A 176 9.69 -4.93 -17.54
N ASN A 177 10.55 -3.92 -17.41
CA ASN A 177 12.01 -4.08 -17.29
C ASN A 177 12.48 -4.17 -15.83
N LEU A 178 11.58 -4.42 -14.88
CA LEU A 178 11.95 -4.63 -13.48
C LEU A 178 12.82 -5.89 -13.34
N HIS A 179 13.74 -5.92 -12.37
CA HIS A 179 14.56 -7.11 -12.15
C HIS A 179 13.65 -8.33 -11.82
N PRO A 180 13.88 -9.52 -12.41
CA PRO A 180 13.04 -10.70 -12.17
C PRO A 180 12.87 -11.06 -10.69
N ASP A 181 13.92 -10.90 -9.88
CA ASP A 181 13.82 -11.13 -8.43
C ASP A 181 12.89 -10.14 -7.73
N LEU A 182 12.85 -8.88 -8.16
CA LEU A 182 11.90 -7.89 -7.62
C LEU A 182 10.48 -8.24 -8.03
N MET A 183 10.26 -8.65 -9.29
CA MET A 183 8.95 -9.14 -9.73
C MET A 183 8.50 -10.33 -8.89
N LYS A 184 9.38 -11.32 -8.67
CA LYS A 184 9.11 -12.48 -7.82
C LYS A 184 8.77 -12.07 -6.39
N ILE A 185 9.52 -11.16 -5.77
CA ILE A 185 9.25 -10.67 -4.42
C ILE A 185 7.87 -9.98 -4.37
N MET A 186 7.57 -9.12 -5.33
CA MET A 186 6.28 -8.44 -5.41
C MET A 186 5.13 -9.42 -5.61
N GLY A 187 5.31 -10.46 -6.43
CA GLY A 187 4.31 -11.52 -6.62
C GLY A 187 3.92 -12.26 -5.34
N ARG A 188 4.81 -12.34 -4.33
CA ARG A 188 4.48 -12.94 -3.02
C ARG A 188 3.38 -12.16 -2.29
N LEU A 189 3.28 -10.85 -2.54
CA LEU A 189 2.26 -9.99 -1.94
C LEU A 189 0.84 -10.34 -2.39
N GLN A 190 0.68 -11.13 -3.47
CA GLN A 190 -0.62 -11.67 -3.89
C GLN A 190 -1.25 -12.55 -2.81
N PHE A 191 -0.45 -13.18 -1.95
CA PHE A 191 -0.95 -14.01 -0.86
C PHE A 191 -1.06 -13.23 0.45
N ARG A 192 -0.74 -11.93 0.47
CA ARG A 192 -0.84 -11.11 1.67
C ARG A 192 -2.05 -10.20 1.61
N THR A 193 -2.70 -10.05 2.76
CA THR A 193 -3.80 -9.13 2.97
C THR A 193 -3.43 -8.17 4.10
N SER A 194 -3.74 -6.89 3.94
CA SER A 194 -3.56 -5.85 4.95
C SER A 194 -4.82 -5.02 5.01
N TYR A 195 -5.41 -4.85 6.20
CA TYR A 195 -6.69 -4.15 6.38
C TYR A 195 -7.82 -4.66 5.46
N GLY A 196 -7.83 -5.95 5.15
CA GLY A 196 -8.83 -6.58 4.28
C GLY A 196 -8.56 -6.44 2.77
N GLN A 197 -7.48 -5.77 2.36
CA GLN A 197 -7.10 -5.61 0.95
C GLN A 197 -5.86 -6.45 0.61
N ASN A 198 -5.87 -7.04 -0.59
CA ASN A 198 -4.69 -7.70 -1.16
C ASN A 198 -3.52 -6.73 -1.36
N VAL A 199 -2.33 -7.07 -0.84
CA VAL A 199 -1.18 -6.16 -0.79
C VAL A 199 -0.55 -5.94 -2.17
N LEU A 200 -0.58 -6.93 -3.07
CA LEU A 200 -0.12 -6.73 -4.45
C LEU A 200 -1.01 -5.74 -5.20
N ARG A 201 -2.35 -5.88 -5.06
CA ARG A 201 -3.31 -4.94 -5.67
C ARG A 201 -3.15 -3.53 -5.11
N HIS A 202 -3.01 -3.39 -3.79
CA HIS A 202 -2.67 -2.11 -3.15
C HIS A 202 -1.42 -1.48 -3.77
N SER A 203 -0.34 -2.26 -3.93
CA SER A 203 0.92 -1.77 -4.50
C SER A 203 0.75 -1.30 -5.96
N ILE A 204 -0.07 -1.99 -6.76
CA ILE A 204 -0.40 -1.60 -8.14
C ILE A 204 -1.19 -0.27 -8.15
N GLU A 205 -2.13 -0.10 -7.23
CA GLU A 205 -2.94 1.13 -7.13
C GLU A 205 -2.08 2.32 -6.70
N VAL A 206 -1.25 2.15 -5.67
CA VAL A 206 -0.30 3.19 -5.23
C VAL A 206 0.64 3.57 -6.37
N ALA A 207 1.12 2.61 -7.15
CA ALA A 207 1.91 2.88 -8.35
C ALA A 207 1.13 3.76 -9.34
N LYS A 208 -0.10 3.39 -9.69
CA LYS A 208 -0.94 4.15 -10.63
C LYS A 208 -1.23 5.57 -10.12
N LEU A 209 -1.59 5.73 -8.84
CA LEU A 209 -1.79 7.03 -8.20
C LEU A 209 -0.53 7.89 -8.29
N ALA A 210 0.62 7.34 -7.88
CA ALA A 210 1.90 8.04 -7.92
C ALA A 210 2.25 8.49 -9.35
N GLY A 211 2.01 7.63 -10.35
CA GLY A 211 2.22 7.96 -11.76
C GLY A 211 1.32 9.10 -12.26
N ILE A 212 0.03 9.10 -11.89
CA ILE A 212 -0.91 10.16 -12.25
C ILE A 212 -0.49 11.48 -11.61
N MET A 213 -0.26 11.48 -10.29
CA MET A 213 0.13 12.69 -9.54
C MET A 213 1.42 13.29 -10.08
N ALA A 214 2.44 12.45 -10.34
CA ALA A 214 3.69 12.91 -10.93
C ALA A 214 3.47 13.54 -12.31
N SER A 215 2.59 12.96 -13.14
CA SER A 215 2.28 13.52 -14.46
C SER A 215 1.63 14.91 -14.36
N GLU A 216 0.64 15.07 -13.47
CA GLU A 216 -0.05 16.36 -13.26
C GLU A 216 0.90 17.43 -12.68
N LEU A 217 1.92 17.03 -11.92
CA LEU A 217 2.96 17.92 -11.36
C LEU A 217 4.12 18.19 -12.32
N GLY A 218 4.18 17.57 -13.50
CA GLY A 218 5.29 17.71 -14.44
C GLY A 218 6.56 16.92 -14.06
N GLU A 219 6.42 15.94 -13.17
CA GLU A 219 7.49 15.08 -12.65
C GLU A 219 7.60 13.75 -13.43
N ASN A 220 8.62 12.95 -13.14
CA ASN A 220 8.84 11.67 -13.81
C ASN A 220 7.84 10.59 -13.37
N ALA A 221 6.77 10.43 -14.15
CA ALA A 221 5.71 9.45 -13.91
C ALA A 221 6.21 7.99 -13.87
N ALA A 222 7.19 7.61 -14.70
CA ALA A 222 7.70 6.23 -14.74
C ALA A 222 8.53 5.89 -13.48
N LEU A 223 9.27 6.87 -12.94
CA LEU A 223 9.95 6.72 -11.66
C LEU A 223 8.94 6.64 -10.51
N ALA A 224 7.94 7.51 -10.50
CA ALA A 224 6.89 7.53 -9.48
C ALA A 224 6.10 6.22 -9.42
N ARG A 225 5.71 5.65 -10.58
CA ARG A 225 5.04 4.33 -10.62
C ARG A 225 5.91 3.24 -10.02
N ARG A 226 7.20 3.18 -10.36
CA ARG A 226 8.12 2.18 -9.78
C ARG A 226 8.31 2.36 -8.28
N ALA A 227 8.46 3.59 -7.81
CA ALA A 227 8.58 3.89 -6.38
C ALA A 227 7.30 3.49 -5.63
N GLY A 228 6.13 3.85 -6.15
CA GLY A 228 4.84 3.46 -5.58
C GLY A 228 4.61 1.96 -5.59
N PHE A 229 5.01 1.25 -6.65
CA PHE A 229 4.89 -0.20 -6.73
C PHE A 229 5.76 -0.89 -5.67
N LEU A 230 6.99 -0.42 -5.46
CA LEU A 230 7.94 -1.07 -4.55
C LEU A 230 7.86 -0.59 -3.09
N HIS A 231 6.99 0.36 -2.76
CA HIS A 231 6.98 1.01 -1.43
C HIS A 231 6.82 0.03 -0.26
N ASP A 232 6.04 -1.04 -0.47
CA ASP A 232 5.67 -2.04 0.52
C ASP A 232 6.40 -3.39 0.32
N ILE A 233 7.48 -3.41 -0.47
CA ILE A 233 8.23 -4.64 -0.79
C ILE A 233 8.69 -5.40 0.47
N GLY A 234 8.94 -4.69 1.58
CA GLY A 234 9.31 -5.29 2.85
C GLY A 234 8.28 -6.30 3.38
N LYS A 235 6.99 -6.11 3.09
CA LYS A 235 5.92 -7.04 3.49
C LYS A 235 6.03 -8.41 2.82
N ALA A 236 6.87 -8.57 1.80
CA ALA A 236 7.07 -9.85 1.12
C ALA A 236 8.16 -10.73 1.78
N ILE A 237 8.94 -10.17 2.71
CA ILE A 237 10.20 -10.75 3.21
C ILE A 237 10.05 -11.40 4.61
N ASP A 238 8.98 -11.13 5.37
CA ASP A 238 8.72 -11.87 6.63
C ASP A 238 8.34 -13.34 6.40
#